data_AF-A0A0F8YQG4-F1
#
_entry.id   AF-A0A0F8YQG4-F1
#
_cell.length_a   1.000
_cell.length_b   1.000
_cell.length_c   1.000
_cell.angle_alpha   90.00
_cell.angle_beta   90.00
_cell.angle_gamma   90.00
#
_symmetry.space_group_name_H-M   'P 1'
#
loop_
_entity.id
_entity.type
_entity.pdbx_description
1 polymer ?
#
loop_
_entity_poly.entity_id
_entity_poly.type
_entity_poly.pdbx_seq_one_letter_code
_entity_poly.pdbx_strand_id
1 'polypeptide(L)' 'LKRGYSITTSKKTGKLITTPDDIKTTDIIITELAEEKLIESEVIKK' A
#
# COMPACT_ATOMS: atom_id res chain seq x y z
N LEU A 1 0.61 17.04 15.56
CA LEU A 1 0.31 15.64 15.90
C LEU A 1 1.39 14.76 15.27
N LYS A 2 2.31 14.16 16.05
CA LYS A 2 3.21 13.09 15.56
C LYS A 2 2.52 11.74 15.74
N ARG A 3 1.43 11.50 15.01
CA ARG A 3 0.78 10.19 15.02
C ARG A 3 1.39 9.37 13.88
N GLY A 4 1.89 8.18 14.20
CA GLY A 4 2.30 7.23 13.18
C GLY A 4 1.08 6.83 12.36
N TYR A 5 1.21 6.84 11.04
CA TYR A 5 0.22 6.30 10.12
C TYR A 5 0.92 5.47 9.04
N SER A 6 0.12 4.63 8.39
CA SER A 6 0.49 3.87 7.22
C SER A 6 -0.71 3.85 6.29
N ILE A 7 -0.57 4.36 5.06
CA ILE A 7 -1.60 4.38 4.03
C ILE A 7 -1.09 3.54 2.87
N THR A 8 -1.85 2.52 2.47
CA THR A 8 -1.46 1.63 1.38
C THR A 8 -2.38 1.82 0.19
N THR A 9 -1.80 2.03 -0.98
CA THR A 9 -2.52 2.28 -2.24
C THR A 9 -2.04 1.34 -3.33
N SER A 10 -2.93 1.01 -4.26
CA SER A 10 -2.59 0.26 -5.46
C SER A 10 -1.79 1.15 -6.41
N LYS A 11 -0.57 0.75 -6.80
CA LYS A 11 0.24 1.52 -7.77
C LYS A 11 -0.46 1.64 -9.13
N LYS A 12 -1.23 0.62 -9.51
CA LYS A 12 -1.94 0.56 -10.79
C LYS A 12 -3.12 1.53 -10.87
N THR A 13 -3.88 1.65 -9.79
CA THR A 13 -5.16 2.39 -9.81
C THR A 13 -5.15 3.67 -8.96
N GLY A 14 -4.14 3.85 -8.11
CA GLY A 14 -4.07 4.93 -7.12
C GLY A 14 -5.11 4.82 -6.00
N LYS A 15 -5.90 3.74 -5.97
CA LYS A 15 -6.96 3.56 -4.96
C LYS A 15 -6.39 3.06 -3.64
N LEU A 16 -7.03 3.48 -2.55
CA LEU A 16 -6.76 2.97 -1.21
C LEU A 16 -7.10 1.48 -1.15
N ILE A 17 -6.20 0.71 -0.56
CA ILE A 17 -6.40 -0.72 -0.29
C ILE A 17 -6.96 -0.84 1.13
N THR A 18 -8.13 -1.45 1.25
CA THR A 18 -8.83 -1.61 2.54
C THR A 18 -9.18 -3.07 2.82
N THR A 19 -9.30 -3.87 1.77
CA THR A 19 -9.64 -5.29 1.84
C THR A 19 -8.67 -6.11 0.99
N PRO A 20 -8.53 -7.42 1.26
CA PRO A 20 -7.76 -8.31 0.40
C PRO A 20 -8.29 -8.44 -1.04
N ASP A 21 -9.56 -8.11 -1.29
CA ASP A 21 -10.15 -8.16 -2.63
C ASP A 21 -9.70 -6.99 -3.53
N ASP A 22 -9.13 -5.94 -2.94
CA ASP A 22 -8.62 -4.76 -3.65
C ASP A 22 -7.29 -5.03 -4.38
N ILE A 23 -6.65 -6.17 -4.11
CA ILE A 23 -5.33 -6.55 -4.63
C ILE A 23 -5.32 -7.97 -5.20
N LYS A 24 -4.40 -8.22 -6.12
CA LYS A 24 -4.12 -9.54 -6.69
C LYS A 24 -2.65 -9.90 -6.50
N THR A 25 -2.35 -11.19 -6.57
CA THR A 25 -0.96 -11.65 -6.66
C THR A 25 -0.25 -10.94 -7.82
N THR A 26 1.03 -10.61 -7.66
CA THR A 26 1.88 -9.81 -8.56
C THR A 26 1.52 -8.33 -8.67
N ASP A 27 0.47 -7.85 -7.99
CA ASP A 27 0.20 -6.41 -7.94
C ASP A 27 1.30 -5.68 -7.17
N ILE A 28 1.59 -4.46 -7.61
CA ILE A 28 2.47 -3.54 -6.91
C ILE A 28 1.63 -2.57 -6.07
N ILE A 29 2.01 -2.45 -4.79
CA ILE A 29 1.38 -1.55 -3.83
C ILE A 29 2.41 -0.52 -3.32
N ILE A 30 1.92 0.66 -2.99
CA ILE A 30 2.70 1.75 -2.40
C ILE A 30 2.17 1.97 -0.99
N THR A 31 3.06 1.88 -0.01
CA THR A 31 2.76 2.23 1.37
C THR A 31 3.44 3.54 1.73
N GLU A 32 2.64 4.54 2.07
CA GLU A 32 3.09 5.80 2.64
C GLU A 32 3.06 5.70 4.16
N LEU A 33 4.21 5.94 4.80
CA LEU A 33 4.33 6.07 6.24
C LEU A 33 4.42 7.55 6.63
N ALA A 34 4.07 7.83 7.89
CA ALA A 34 4.37 9.12 8.50
C ALA A 34 5.84 9.52 8.25
N GLU A 35 6.08 10.82 8.04
CA GLU A 35 7.38 11.38 7.63
C GLU A 35 7.76 11.10 6.16
N GLU A 36 6.76 11.00 5.27
CA GLU A 36 6.92 10.96 3.81
C GLU A 36 7.79 9.80 3.29
N LYS A 37 7.82 8.68 4.02
CA LYS A 37 8.51 7.47 3.57
C LYS A 37 7.57 6.65 2.70
N LEU A 38 7.95 6.45 1.44
CA LEU A 38 7.25 5.58 0.50
C LEU A 38 7.97 4.23 0.39
N ILE A 39 7.21 3.16 0.54
CA ILE A 39 7.68 1.78 0.35
C ILE A 39 6.88 1.18 -0.80
N GLU A 40 7.59 0.69 -1.81
CA GLU A 40 7.00 -0.11 -2.89
C GLU A 40 7.10 -1.59 -2.54
N SER A 41 6.06 -2.37 -2.83
CA SER A 41 6.03 -3.80 -2.53
C SER A 41 5.25 -4.59 -3.58
N GLU A 42 5.65 -5.84 -3.80
CA GLU A 42 4.95 -6.79 -4.67
C GLU A 42 4.15 -7.78 -3.83
N VAL A 43 2.89 -8.00 -4.20
CA VAL A 43 2.00 -8.96 -3.53
C VAL A 43 2.35 -10.38 -3.97
N ILE A 44 2.84 -11.19 -3.03
CA ILE A 44 3.09 -12.62 -3.26
C ILE A 44 2.06 -13.47 -2.53
N LYS A 45 1.78 -14.65 -3.08
CA LYS A 45 1.02 -15.68 -2.35
C LYS A 45 1.97 -16.32 -1.34
N LYS A 46 1.54 -16.39 -0.08
CA LYS A 46 2.29 -17.08 0.98
C LYS A 46 2.16 -18.60 0.86
#